data_AF-A0A5A5RZ97-F1
#
_entry.id   AF-A0A5A5RZ97-F1
#
_cell.length_a   1.000
_cell.length_b   1.000
_cell.length_c   1.000
_cell.angle_alpha   90.00
_cell.angle_beta   90.00
_cell.angle_gamma   90.00
#
_symmetry.space_group_name_H-M   'P 1'
#
loop_
_entity.id
_entity.type
_entity.pdbx_description
1 polymer ?
#
loop_
_entity_poly.entity_id
_entity_poly.type
_entity_poly.pdbx_seq_one_letter_code
_entity_poly.pdbx_strand_id
1 'polypeptide(L)'
;MVRILVIDDDGVIQTFLSRALQKEYEVFIVSDGEEGLKQAGQLKPAMIICDWMMPGIDGLEVCRQIKLNPQLSTTFFILLTSLGSVEDRVKGLDAGADDFLCKPIEINELRARVRAGMRLHQLSHDLQAQKQLLEMELAEAAEYVRSLLPEPFISPKLAIDFRFLPSRQLGGDGFDYYWLDNDHLVLYLLDVAGHGLRAALPSLSVINLLRYRGLTQVNYYQPNQVLHGLNQVYQISPKNDKYFTIWYGIYDQKQQQLTYASAGHPPAVLLTQKPFGQMIETRLKAPGFPIGMFPEAEYINQVQSLNFSSSLYLFSDGIYEIDCADGRMWGLENFIQSLRNYHCNSAKNLDNFIEKIQALQFDGNFRDDLSIMQVDFR
;
A
#
# COMPACT_ATOMS: atom_id res chain seq x y z
N MET A 1 0.93 9.19 -35.30
CA MET A 1 2.41 9.26 -35.41
C MET A 1 2.94 9.87 -34.12
N VAL A 2 4.23 9.72 -33.81
CA VAL A 2 4.81 10.36 -32.62
C VAL A 2 4.92 11.86 -32.89
N ARG A 3 4.51 12.68 -31.91
CA ARG A 3 4.36 14.12 -32.05
C ARG A 3 5.59 14.86 -31.53
N ILE A 4 6.12 15.80 -32.31
CA ILE A 4 7.18 16.73 -31.93
C ILE A 4 6.63 18.15 -31.99
N LEU A 5 6.85 18.94 -30.95
CA LEU A 5 6.52 20.36 -30.94
C LEU A 5 7.80 21.19 -31.15
N VAL A 6 7.78 22.06 -32.14
CA VAL A 6 8.83 23.02 -32.44
C VAL A 6 8.35 24.41 -32.02
N ILE A 7 9.13 25.08 -31.19
CA ILE A 7 8.87 26.42 -30.66
C ILE A 7 10.06 27.30 -31.05
N ASP A 8 9.90 28.21 -32.01
CA ASP A 8 10.98 29.09 -32.49
C ASP A 8 10.33 30.31 -33.15
N ASP A 9 10.78 31.54 -32.91
CA ASP A 9 10.17 32.74 -33.52
C ASP A 9 10.62 32.99 -34.97
N ASP A 10 11.67 32.29 -35.44
CA ASP A 10 12.17 32.35 -36.82
C ASP A 10 11.48 31.32 -37.73
N GLY A 11 10.61 31.81 -38.62
CA GLY A 11 9.88 31.00 -39.60
C GLY A 11 10.78 30.19 -40.56
N VAL A 12 12.02 30.61 -40.79
CA VAL A 12 12.99 29.85 -41.60
C VAL A 12 13.42 28.59 -40.85
N ILE A 13 13.73 28.72 -39.56
CA ILE A 13 14.15 27.60 -38.70
C ILE A 13 12.99 26.63 -38.49
N GLN A 14 11.79 27.14 -38.21
CA GLN A 14 10.57 26.34 -38.14
C GLN A 14 10.37 25.48 -39.39
N THR A 15 10.47 26.11 -40.58
CA THR A 15 10.29 25.42 -41.87
C THR A 15 11.37 24.37 -42.10
N PHE A 16 12.61 24.67 -41.72
CA PHE A 16 13.74 23.73 -41.83
C PHE A 16 13.54 22.50 -40.93
N LEU A 17 13.24 22.71 -39.64
CA LEU A 17 13.02 21.64 -38.66
C LEU A 17 11.84 20.77 -39.05
N SER A 18 10.73 21.39 -39.46
CA SER A 18 9.55 20.68 -39.95
C SER A 18 9.91 19.80 -41.15
N ARG A 19 10.55 20.33 -42.19
CA ARG A 19 10.96 19.53 -43.36
C ARG A 19 11.94 18.41 -43.02
N ALA A 20 12.83 18.63 -42.06
CA ALA A 20 13.83 17.66 -41.65
C ALA A 20 13.19 16.44 -40.94
N LEU A 21 12.09 16.64 -40.21
CA LEU A 21 11.49 15.68 -39.28
C LEU A 21 10.12 15.13 -39.73
N GLN A 22 9.36 15.85 -40.56
CA GLN A 22 7.99 15.50 -40.97
C GLN A 22 7.85 14.14 -41.70
N LYS A 23 8.96 13.57 -42.19
CA LYS A 23 8.93 12.25 -42.85
C LYS A 23 8.72 11.10 -41.86
N GLU A 24 9.16 11.28 -40.63
CA GLU A 24 9.15 10.24 -39.58
C GLU A 24 8.22 10.61 -38.42
N TYR A 25 7.94 11.91 -38.23
CA TYR A 25 7.22 12.44 -37.07
C TYR A 25 6.13 13.42 -37.48
N GLU A 26 5.13 13.57 -36.61
CA GLU A 26 4.10 14.60 -36.74
C GLU A 26 4.61 15.87 -36.07
N VAL A 27 4.98 16.88 -36.87
CA VAL A 27 5.63 18.10 -36.37
C VAL A 27 4.60 19.22 -36.24
N PHE A 28 4.44 19.72 -35.02
CA PHE A 28 3.67 20.92 -34.71
C PHE A 28 4.62 22.09 -34.53
N ILE A 29 4.22 23.27 -34.97
CA ILE A 29 5.06 24.46 -34.96
C ILE A 29 4.28 25.59 -34.30
N VAL A 30 4.96 26.33 -33.44
CA VAL A 30 4.49 27.57 -32.81
C VAL A 30 5.62 28.58 -32.78
N SER A 31 5.26 29.86 -32.72
CA SER A 31 6.22 30.96 -32.87
C SER A 31 6.58 31.67 -31.56
N ASP A 32 6.00 31.26 -30.43
CA ASP A 32 6.22 31.90 -29.14
C ASP A 32 6.08 30.89 -27.98
N GLY A 33 6.71 31.22 -26.86
CA GLY A 33 6.73 30.36 -25.68
C GLY A 33 5.37 30.18 -25.00
N GLU A 34 4.47 31.17 -25.04
CA GLU A 34 3.15 31.09 -24.42
C GLU A 34 2.26 30.07 -25.15
N GLU A 35 2.15 30.18 -26.47
CA GLU A 35 1.44 29.21 -27.30
C GLU A 35 2.14 27.85 -27.26
N GLY A 36 3.47 27.81 -27.14
CA GLY A 36 4.23 26.59 -26.92
C GLY A 36 3.84 25.82 -25.67
N LEU A 37 3.75 26.50 -24.53
CA LEU A 37 3.30 25.88 -23.28
C LEU A 37 1.86 25.37 -23.36
N LYS A 38 0.98 26.16 -23.98
CA LYS A 38 -0.43 25.81 -24.19
C LYS A 38 -0.58 24.59 -25.12
N GLN A 39 0.13 24.57 -26.25
CA GLN A 39 0.11 23.44 -27.19
C GLN A 39 0.76 22.21 -26.58
N ALA A 40 1.84 22.34 -25.80
CA ALA A 40 2.45 21.20 -25.11
C ALA A 40 1.44 20.50 -24.18
N GLY A 41 0.63 21.25 -23.44
CA GLY A 41 -0.42 20.71 -22.59
C GLY A 41 -1.52 19.94 -23.34
N GLN A 42 -1.89 20.40 -24.55
CA GLN A 42 -2.93 19.78 -25.37
C GLN A 42 -2.41 18.57 -26.17
N LEU A 43 -1.25 18.73 -26.80
CA LEU A 43 -0.68 17.75 -27.71
C LEU A 43 0.03 16.62 -26.96
N LYS A 44 0.60 16.91 -25.78
CA LYS A 44 1.48 15.99 -25.01
C LYS A 44 2.55 15.38 -25.92
N PRO A 45 3.41 16.22 -26.53
CA PRO A 45 4.39 15.75 -27.49
C PRO A 45 5.42 14.84 -26.81
N ALA A 46 6.01 13.93 -27.59
CA ALA A 46 7.11 13.09 -27.13
C ALA A 46 8.40 13.90 -26.97
N MET A 47 8.54 14.96 -27.77
CA MET A 47 9.69 15.84 -27.77
C MET A 47 9.29 17.29 -28.04
N ILE A 48 9.97 18.21 -27.36
CA ILE A 48 9.92 19.64 -27.64
C ILE A 48 11.31 20.08 -28.11
N ILE A 49 11.35 20.83 -29.21
CA ILE A 49 12.54 21.51 -29.70
C ILE A 49 12.25 23.00 -29.62
N CYS A 50 12.95 23.71 -28.75
CA CYS A 50 12.61 25.09 -28.39
C CYS A 50 13.80 26.01 -28.61
N ASP A 51 13.60 27.16 -29.25
CA ASP A 51 14.61 28.21 -29.25
C ASP A 51 14.77 28.79 -27.87
N TRP A 52 16.02 28.98 -27.48
CA TRP A 52 16.34 29.66 -26.24
C TRP A 52 15.87 31.11 -26.31
N MET A 53 16.22 31.83 -27.38
CA MET A 53 16.09 33.28 -27.43
C MET A 53 14.82 33.69 -28.18
N MET A 54 13.70 33.82 -27.46
CA MET A 54 12.42 34.24 -28.05
C MET A 54 11.87 35.49 -27.34
N PRO A 55 11.06 36.33 -28.03
CA PRO A 55 10.33 37.42 -27.40
C PRO A 55 9.32 36.91 -26.36
N GLY A 56 9.18 37.65 -25.26
CA GLY A 56 8.24 37.31 -24.20
C GLY A 56 8.81 36.24 -23.26
N ILE A 57 8.27 35.02 -23.33
CA ILE A 57 8.76 33.87 -22.56
C ILE A 57 9.90 33.21 -23.32
N ASP A 58 11.09 33.17 -22.72
CA ASP A 58 12.26 32.53 -23.31
C ASP A 58 12.22 30.99 -23.19
N GLY A 59 13.07 30.30 -23.95
CA GLY A 59 13.08 28.84 -24.00
C GLY A 59 13.49 28.17 -22.68
N LEU A 60 14.24 28.85 -21.82
CA LEU A 60 14.59 28.34 -20.49
C LEU A 60 13.36 28.31 -19.58
N GLU A 61 12.58 29.38 -19.58
CA GLU A 61 11.35 29.45 -18.79
C GLU A 61 10.30 28.47 -19.32
N VAL A 62 10.19 28.30 -20.65
CA VAL A 62 9.37 27.24 -21.23
C VAL A 62 9.81 25.86 -20.73
N CYS A 63 11.12 25.56 -20.79
CA CYS A 63 11.67 24.29 -20.31
C CYS A 63 11.32 24.06 -18.83
N ARG A 64 11.57 25.06 -17.98
CA ARG A 64 11.29 25.00 -16.54
C ARG A 64 9.82 24.68 -16.26
N GLN A 65 8.90 25.37 -16.94
CA GLN A 65 7.46 25.14 -16.76
C GLN A 65 7.01 23.77 -17.27
N ILE A 66 7.56 23.29 -18.39
CA ILE A 66 7.30 21.94 -18.89
C ILE A 66 7.78 20.89 -17.88
N LYS A 67 9.00 21.05 -17.34
CA LYS A 67 9.59 20.11 -16.39
C LYS A 67 8.91 20.11 -15.02
N LEU A 68 8.32 21.24 -14.61
CA LEU A 68 7.49 21.32 -13.40
C LEU A 68 6.09 20.70 -13.56
N ASN A 69 5.60 20.51 -14.79
CA ASN A 69 4.30 19.90 -15.03
C ASN A 69 4.40 18.36 -14.96
N PRO A 70 3.71 17.69 -14.01
CA PRO A 70 3.79 16.23 -13.87
C PRO A 70 3.39 15.43 -15.11
N GLN A 71 2.58 16.00 -16.00
CA GLN A 71 2.15 15.32 -17.24
C GLN A 71 3.14 15.46 -18.39
N LEU A 72 4.09 16.40 -18.30
CA LEU A 72 5.04 16.73 -19.37
C LEU A 72 6.50 16.66 -18.90
N SER A 73 6.75 16.40 -17.62
CA SER A 73 8.09 16.42 -17.03
C SER A 73 9.06 15.43 -17.67
N THR A 74 8.53 14.33 -18.23
CA THR A 74 9.28 13.31 -18.95
C THR A 74 9.38 13.56 -20.47
N THR A 75 8.74 14.61 -21.00
CA THR A 75 8.87 15.00 -22.42
C THR A 75 10.31 15.43 -22.69
N PHE A 76 10.93 14.85 -23.72
CA PHE A 76 12.31 15.15 -24.07
C PHE A 76 12.43 16.58 -24.60
N PHE A 77 13.31 17.39 -24.03
CA PHE A 77 13.41 18.81 -24.33
C PHE A 77 14.78 19.15 -24.90
N ILE A 78 14.83 19.62 -26.15
CA ILE A 78 16.03 20.10 -26.81
C ILE A 78 15.99 21.62 -26.89
N LEU A 79 16.97 22.28 -26.29
CA LEU A 79 17.17 23.73 -26.46
C LEU A 79 18.01 24.01 -27.70
N LEU A 80 17.49 24.83 -28.60
CA LEU A 80 18.26 25.43 -29.68
C LEU A 80 18.94 26.68 -29.16
N THR A 81 20.21 26.87 -29.47
CA THR A 81 20.94 28.04 -28.99
C THR A 81 21.98 28.53 -29.99
N SER A 82 22.17 29.84 -30.07
CA SER A 82 23.33 30.44 -30.76
C SER A 82 24.51 30.63 -29.79
N LEU A 83 24.32 30.31 -28.51
CA LEU A 83 25.31 30.47 -27.45
C LEU A 83 26.13 29.19 -27.31
N GLY A 84 27.44 29.28 -27.57
CA GLY A 84 28.36 28.15 -27.52
C GLY A 84 29.19 28.05 -26.22
N SER A 85 28.97 28.94 -25.25
CA SER A 85 29.76 28.96 -24.02
C SER A 85 29.39 27.78 -23.10
N VAL A 86 30.35 27.35 -22.27
CA VAL A 86 30.10 26.30 -21.27
C VAL A 86 29.07 26.77 -20.23
N GLU A 87 29.10 28.05 -19.85
CA GLU A 87 28.18 28.63 -18.87
C GLU A 87 26.72 28.59 -19.34
N ASP A 88 26.48 28.84 -20.62
CA ASP A 88 25.12 28.79 -21.17
C ASP A 88 24.62 27.34 -21.24
N ARG A 89 25.48 26.38 -21.57
CA ARG A 89 25.09 24.95 -21.51
C ARG A 89 24.71 24.52 -20.10
N VAL A 90 25.40 25.02 -19.08
CA VAL A 90 25.07 24.74 -17.67
C VAL A 90 23.68 25.30 -17.32
N LYS A 91 23.39 26.55 -17.67
CA LYS A 91 22.07 27.16 -17.42
C LYS A 91 20.92 26.38 -18.08
N GLY A 92 21.13 25.89 -19.31
CA GLY A 92 20.13 25.08 -20.01
C GLY A 92 19.83 23.75 -19.30
N LEU A 93 20.87 23.06 -18.82
CA LEU A 93 20.73 21.81 -18.08
C LEU A 93 20.10 22.05 -16.70
N ASP A 94 20.47 23.13 -16.01
CA ASP A 94 19.90 23.52 -14.72
C ASP A 94 18.40 23.89 -14.83
N ALA A 95 17.96 24.39 -15.99
CA ALA A 95 16.54 24.60 -16.31
C ALA A 95 15.80 23.28 -16.62
N GLY A 96 16.51 22.16 -16.71
CA GLY A 96 15.97 20.82 -16.93
C GLY A 96 15.96 20.37 -18.39
N ALA A 97 16.66 21.03 -19.31
CA ALA A 97 16.73 20.55 -20.70
C ALA A 97 17.48 19.22 -20.77
N ASP A 98 17.01 18.30 -21.60
CA ASP A 98 17.64 16.98 -21.77
C ASP A 98 18.82 17.05 -22.74
N ASP A 99 18.78 17.99 -23.68
CA ASP A 99 19.85 18.21 -24.65
C ASP A 99 19.83 19.64 -25.22
N PHE A 100 20.89 20.00 -25.95
CA PHE A 100 21.00 21.27 -26.65
C PHE A 100 21.56 21.07 -28.07
N LEU A 101 21.23 21.99 -28.97
CA LEU A 101 21.72 21.99 -30.34
C LEU A 101 22.10 23.42 -30.76
N CYS A 102 23.34 23.59 -31.21
CA CYS A 102 23.83 24.90 -31.61
C CYS A 102 23.32 25.29 -33.00
N LYS A 103 22.96 26.56 -33.20
CA LYS A 103 22.71 27.17 -34.50
C LYS A 103 24.07 27.58 -35.14
N PRO A 104 24.31 27.34 -36.45
CA PRO A 104 23.41 26.76 -37.45
C PRO A 104 23.22 25.24 -37.28
N ILE A 105 21.99 24.78 -37.50
CA ILE A 105 21.58 23.40 -37.20
C ILE A 105 22.03 22.44 -38.30
N GLU A 106 22.91 21.51 -37.94
CA GLU A 106 23.31 20.40 -38.80
C GLU A 106 22.26 19.28 -38.82
N ILE A 107 21.74 18.94 -40.01
CA ILE A 107 20.61 17.99 -40.14
C ILE A 107 20.93 16.59 -39.60
N ASN A 108 22.18 16.14 -39.77
CA ASN A 108 22.63 14.84 -39.28
C ASN A 108 22.70 14.80 -37.76
N GLU A 109 23.14 15.90 -37.14
CA GLU A 109 23.19 16.05 -35.69
C GLU A 109 21.78 16.12 -35.10
N LEU A 110 20.91 16.98 -35.66
CA LEU A 110 19.50 17.08 -35.28
C LEU A 110 18.84 15.69 -35.28
N ARG A 111 18.95 14.96 -36.39
CA ARG A 111 18.36 13.62 -36.51
C ARG A 111 18.95 12.64 -35.51
N ALA A 112 20.24 12.72 -35.20
CA ALA A 112 20.86 11.87 -34.19
C ALA A 112 20.30 12.14 -32.79
N ARG A 113 20.18 13.41 -32.41
CA ARG A 113 19.62 13.84 -31.11
C ARG A 113 18.14 13.52 -30.99
N VAL A 114 17.35 13.77 -32.05
CA VAL A 114 15.93 13.40 -32.08
C VAL A 114 15.77 11.89 -31.91
N ARG A 115 16.53 11.06 -32.65
CA ARG A 115 16.48 9.59 -32.48
C ARG A 115 16.86 9.14 -31.06
N ALA A 116 17.85 9.79 -30.43
CA ALA A 116 18.24 9.49 -29.06
C ALA A 116 17.11 9.83 -28.07
N GLY A 117 16.52 11.02 -28.17
CA GLY A 117 15.40 11.43 -27.33
C GLY A 117 14.16 10.56 -27.53
N MET A 118 13.85 10.15 -28.77
CA MET A 118 12.76 9.22 -29.04
C MET A 118 12.96 7.84 -28.40
N ARG A 119 14.20 7.34 -28.35
CA ARG A 119 14.51 6.09 -27.64
C ARG A 119 14.23 6.20 -26.14
N LEU A 120 14.59 7.32 -25.52
CA LEU A 120 14.31 7.57 -24.11
C LEU A 120 12.80 7.71 -23.84
N HIS A 121 12.09 8.42 -24.72
CA HIS A 121 10.63 8.53 -24.64
C HIS A 121 9.96 7.14 -24.72
N GLN A 122 10.36 6.31 -25.68
CA GLN A 122 9.81 4.96 -25.84
C GLN A 122 10.09 4.10 -24.60
N LEU A 123 11.32 4.13 -24.07
CA LEU A 123 11.69 3.36 -22.88
C LEU A 123 10.88 3.80 -21.65
N SER A 124 10.69 5.11 -21.47
CA SER A 124 9.88 5.66 -20.38
C SER A 124 8.42 5.21 -20.48
N HIS A 125 7.86 5.26 -21.70
CA HIS A 125 6.50 4.81 -21.97
C HIS A 125 6.34 3.30 -21.76
N ASP A 126 7.28 2.48 -22.23
CA ASP A 126 7.28 1.03 -22.05
C ASP A 126 7.36 0.66 -20.56
N LEU A 127 8.21 1.34 -19.80
CA LEU A 127 8.33 1.15 -18.35
C LEU A 127 7.03 1.52 -17.62
N GLN A 128 6.39 2.63 -18.01
CA GLN A 128 5.10 3.03 -17.43
C GLN A 128 4.00 2.01 -17.76
N ALA A 129 3.94 1.50 -18.99
CA ALA A 129 2.99 0.48 -19.39
C ALA A 129 3.22 -0.84 -18.63
N GLN A 130 4.48 -1.27 -18.47
CA GLN A 130 4.83 -2.45 -17.67
C GLN A 130 4.44 -2.27 -16.20
N LYS A 131 4.68 -1.09 -15.61
CA LYS A 131 4.27 -0.77 -14.24
C LYS A 131 2.75 -0.88 -14.08
N GLN A 132 1.99 -0.29 -15.00
CA GLN A 132 0.52 -0.36 -14.96
C GLN A 132 0.00 -1.79 -15.09
N LEU A 133 0.60 -2.60 -15.95
CA LEU A 133 0.25 -4.02 -16.09
C LEU A 133 0.47 -4.77 -14.77
N LEU A 134 1.63 -4.59 -14.15
CA LEU A 134 1.95 -5.23 -12.87
C LEU A 134 1.02 -4.77 -11.73
N GLU A 135 0.68 -3.49 -11.69
CA GLU A 135 -0.28 -2.95 -10.71
C GLU A 135 -1.68 -3.56 -10.88
N MET A 136 -2.11 -3.81 -12.12
CA MET A 136 -3.37 -4.49 -12.42
C MET A 136 -3.36 -5.95 -11.98
N GLU A 137 -2.30 -6.70 -12.28
CA GLU A 137 -2.14 -8.11 -11.84
C GLU A 137 -2.13 -8.24 -10.31
N LEU A 138 -1.46 -7.31 -9.62
CA LEU A 138 -1.45 -7.28 -8.16
C LEU A 138 -2.81 -6.90 -7.56
N ALA A 139 -3.57 -6.02 -8.22
CA ALA A 139 -4.92 -5.68 -7.79
C ALA A 139 -5.87 -6.89 -7.90
N GLU A 140 -5.77 -7.67 -8.98
CA GLU A 140 -6.53 -8.91 -9.16
C GLU A 140 -6.20 -9.94 -8.05
N ALA A 141 -4.91 -10.12 -7.76
CA ALA A 141 -4.47 -10.97 -6.65
C ALA A 141 -4.99 -10.48 -5.29
N ALA A 142 -5.00 -9.16 -5.06
CA ALA A 142 -5.53 -8.55 -3.85
C ALA A 142 -7.04 -8.78 -3.69
N GLU A 143 -7.80 -8.64 -4.77
CA GLU A 143 -9.23 -8.90 -4.79
C GLU A 143 -9.52 -10.38 -4.48
N TYR A 144 -8.74 -11.30 -5.07
CA TYR A 144 -8.83 -12.72 -4.77
C TYR A 144 -8.58 -13.02 -3.28
N VAL A 145 -7.48 -12.52 -2.70
CA VAL A 145 -7.18 -12.73 -1.27
C VAL A 145 -8.28 -12.15 -0.39
N ARG A 146 -8.79 -10.95 -0.72
CA ARG A 146 -9.89 -10.32 0.04
C ARG A 146 -11.18 -11.14 -0.02
N SER A 147 -11.49 -11.76 -1.18
CA SER A 147 -12.66 -12.63 -1.34
C SER A 147 -12.62 -13.90 -0.47
N LEU A 148 -11.44 -14.24 0.07
CA LEU A 148 -11.25 -15.38 0.95
C LEU A 148 -11.40 -15.02 2.42
N LEU A 149 -11.41 -13.73 2.78
CA LEU A 149 -11.72 -13.30 4.14
C LEU A 149 -13.22 -13.56 4.44
N PRO A 150 -13.59 -13.82 5.69
CA PRO A 150 -15.00 -14.06 6.03
C PRO A 150 -15.84 -12.80 5.78
N GLU A 151 -17.14 -12.94 5.59
CA GLU A 151 -18.08 -11.80 5.60
C GLU A 151 -18.38 -11.35 7.03
N PRO A 152 -18.93 -10.15 7.30
CA PRO A 152 -19.42 -9.81 8.64
C PRO A 152 -20.58 -10.73 9.07
N PHE A 153 -20.68 -11.03 10.37
CA PHE A 153 -21.74 -11.90 10.91
C PHE A 153 -22.58 -11.18 11.93
N ILE A 154 -23.91 -11.31 11.83
CA ILE A 154 -24.84 -10.70 12.80
C ILE A 154 -25.90 -11.73 13.19
N SER A 155 -26.06 -11.92 14.49
CA SER A 155 -27.10 -12.72 15.12
C SER A 155 -27.61 -12.05 16.40
N PRO A 156 -28.71 -12.51 17.00
CA PRO A 156 -29.22 -11.94 18.25
C PRO A 156 -28.23 -12.01 19.42
N LYS A 157 -27.37 -13.03 19.46
CA LYS A 157 -26.43 -13.30 20.58
C LYS A 157 -24.99 -12.90 20.28
N LEU A 158 -24.67 -12.64 19.01
CA LEU A 158 -23.30 -12.44 18.55
C LEU A 158 -23.29 -11.55 17.31
N ALA A 159 -22.43 -10.53 17.29
CA ALA A 159 -22.10 -9.80 16.07
C ALA A 159 -20.57 -9.74 15.89
N ILE A 160 -20.10 -9.94 14.67
CA ILE A 160 -18.69 -9.89 14.27
C ILE A 160 -18.58 -8.89 13.13
N ASP A 161 -17.75 -7.88 13.32
CA ASP A 161 -17.39 -6.89 12.32
C ASP A 161 -15.86 -6.75 12.29
N PHE A 162 -15.28 -6.43 11.14
CA PHE A 162 -13.83 -6.36 11.00
C PHE A 162 -13.43 -5.39 9.90
N ARG A 163 -12.18 -4.92 9.95
CA ARG A 163 -11.56 -4.11 8.89
C ARG A 163 -10.15 -4.57 8.65
N PHE A 164 -9.77 -4.55 7.38
CA PHE A 164 -8.44 -4.90 6.91
C PHE A 164 -7.92 -3.81 5.96
N LEU A 165 -6.83 -3.19 6.34
CA LEU A 165 -6.14 -2.15 5.59
C LEU A 165 -4.69 -2.58 5.39
N PRO A 166 -4.35 -3.20 4.25
CA PRO A 166 -2.98 -3.57 3.98
C PRO A 166 -2.10 -2.33 3.73
N SER A 167 -0.85 -2.39 4.16
CA SER A 167 0.20 -1.39 3.94
C SER A 167 0.57 -1.22 2.46
N ARG A 168 0.32 -2.26 1.65
CA ARG A 168 0.47 -2.29 0.19
C ARG A 168 -0.80 -2.86 -0.45
N GLN A 169 -0.77 -3.21 -1.73
CA GLN A 169 -1.91 -3.88 -2.37
C GLN A 169 -2.31 -5.19 -1.68
N LEU A 170 -1.35 -5.87 -1.04
CA LEU A 170 -1.53 -7.11 -0.29
C LEU A 170 -0.82 -7.01 1.07
N GLY A 171 -1.32 -7.73 2.07
CA GLY A 171 -0.76 -7.77 3.42
C GLY A 171 -0.53 -9.18 3.96
N GLY A 172 0.35 -9.30 4.95
CA GLY A 172 0.67 -10.50 5.72
C GLY A 172 -0.34 -10.82 6.81
N ASP A 173 -1.15 -9.85 7.23
CA ASP A 173 -2.24 -10.11 8.16
C ASP A 173 -3.27 -11.09 7.57
N GLY A 174 -3.90 -11.86 8.45
CA GLY A 174 -5.01 -12.74 8.11
C GLY A 174 -5.92 -12.97 9.32
N PHE A 175 -7.20 -13.14 9.08
CA PHE A 175 -8.14 -13.51 10.13
C PHE A 175 -9.27 -14.34 9.54
N ASP A 176 -9.89 -15.12 10.40
CA ASP A 176 -11.09 -15.84 10.05
C ASP A 176 -11.90 -16.11 11.31
N TYR A 177 -13.15 -16.50 11.08
CA TYR A 177 -13.96 -17.12 12.10
C TYR A 177 -14.86 -18.19 11.48
N TYR A 178 -15.07 -19.28 12.20
CA TYR A 178 -15.95 -20.35 11.75
C TYR A 178 -16.47 -21.18 12.93
N TRP A 179 -17.61 -21.81 12.72
CA TRP A 179 -18.20 -22.70 13.71
C TRP A 179 -17.60 -24.10 13.61
N LEU A 180 -17.12 -24.65 14.73
CA LEU A 180 -16.71 -26.05 14.80
C LEU A 180 -17.92 -26.98 14.78
N ASP A 181 -18.95 -26.57 15.52
CA ASP A 181 -20.28 -27.16 15.65
C ASP A 181 -21.29 -26.07 16.05
N ASN A 182 -22.46 -26.44 16.58
CA ASN A 182 -23.51 -25.49 16.93
C ASN A 182 -23.20 -24.58 18.14
N ASP A 183 -22.19 -24.91 18.94
CA ASP A 183 -21.92 -24.24 20.22
C ASP A 183 -20.50 -23.63 20.28
N HIS A 184 -19.58 -24.05 19.42
CA HIS A 184 -18.18 -23.64 19.46
C HIS A 184 -17.79 -22.79 18.25
N LEU A 185 -17.50 -21.52 18.49
CA LEU A 185 -17.01 -20.58 17.48
C LEU A 185 -15.51 -20.40 17.60
N VAL A 186 -14.78 -20.60 16.50
CA VAL A 186 -13.36 -20.27 16.37
C VAL A 186 -13.21 -18.84 15.90
N LEU A 187 -12.24 -18.13 16.47
CA LEU A 187 -11.82 -16.78 16.11
C LEU A 187 -10.29 -16.74 16.11
N TYR A 188 -9.67 -16.20 15.07
CA TYR A 188 -8.23 -15.93 15.11
C TYR A 188 -7.84 -14.73 14.26
N LEU A 189 -6.70 -14.15 14.63
CA LEU A 189 -5.99 -13.15 13.83
C LEU A 189 -4.51 -13.53 13.85
N LEU A 190 -3.90 -13.52 12.68
CA LEU A 190 -2.50 -13.81 12.45
C LEU A 190 -1.84 -12.68 11.69
N ASP A 191 -0.54 -12.57 11.86
CA ASP A 191 0.32 -11.59 11.18
C ASP A 191 1.63 -12.28 10.78
N VAL A 192 1.89 -12.33 9.47
CA VAL A 192 3.08 -12.95 8.89
C VAL A 192 4.19 -11.92 8.73
N ALA A 193 5.40 -12.26 9.19
CA ALA A 193 6.53 -11.34 9.17
C ALA A 193 6.83 -10.73 7.77
N GLY A 194 6.67 -9.40 7.71
CA GLY A 194 6.88 -8.56 6.52
C GLY A 194 5.58 -8.24 5.78
N HIS A 195 5.67 -7.44 4.72
CA HIS A 195 4.49 -6.91 4.01
C HIS A 195 4.41 -7.40 2.54
N GLY A 196 3.25 -7.24 1.90
CA GLY A 196 3.06 -7.51 0.47
C GLY A 196 2.85 -9.00 0.15
N LEU A 197 3.00 -9.35 -1.15
CA LEU A 197 2.69 -10.69 -1.66
C LEU A 197 3.44 -11.83 -0.94
N ARG A 198 4.70 -11.60 -0.53
CA ARG A 198 5.52 -12.62 0.15
C ARG A 198 4.98 -12.99 1.54
N ALA A 199 4.23 -12.11 2.19
CA ALA A 199 3.61 -12.36 3.49
C ALA A 199 2.15 -12.84 3.33
N ALA A 200 1.44 -12.32 2.31
CA ALA A 200 0.06 -12.69 2.01
C ALA A 200 -0.11 -14.18 1.66
N LEU A 201 0.81 -14.78 0.91
CA LEU A 201 0.69 -16.19 0.49
C LEU A 201 0.78 -17.18 1.67
N PRO A 202 1.76 -17.07 2.59
CA PRO A 202 1.73 -17.84 3.84
C PRO A 202 0.48 -17.60 4.67
N SER A 203 0.02 -16.35 4.82
CA SER A 203 -1.20 -16.01 5.55
C SER A 203 -2.40 -16.78 5.00
N LEU A 204 -2.57 -16.76 3.67
CA LEU A 204 -3.64 -17.49 3.00
C LEU A 204 -3.52 -19.00 3.17
N SER A 205 -2.29 -19.54 3.14
CA SER A 205 -2.05 -20.96 3.39
C SER A 205 -2.54 -21.36 4.78
N VAL A 206 -2.23 -20.55 5.80
CA VAL A 206 -2.68 -20.80 7.18
C VAL A 206 -4.20 -20.69 7.30
N ILE A 207 -4.82 -19.66 6.69
CA ILE A 207 -6.28 -19.48 6.70
C ILE A 207 -6.97 -20.72 6.13
N ASN A 208 -6.56 -21.18 4.95
CA ASN A 208 -7.15 -22.36 4.32
C ASN A 208 -6.90 -23.63 5.14
N LEU A 209 -5.71 -23.79 5.72
CA LEU A 209 -5.39 -24.96 6.54
C LEU A 209 -6.27 -25.04 7.79
N LEU A 210 -6.53 -23.90 8.45
CA LEU A 210 -7.41 -23.83 9.62
C LEU A 210 -8.87 -24.02 9.24
N ARG A 211 -9.36 -23.28 8.25
CA ARG A 211 -10.75 -23.32 7.77
C ARG A 211 -11.18 -24.72 7.34
N TYR A 212 -10.33 -25.43 6.58
CA TYR A 212 -10.61 -26.79 6.11
C TYR A 212 -10.15 -27.89 7.09
N ARG A 213 -9.65 -27.50 8.26
CA ARG A 213 -9.22 -28.41 9.32
C ARG A 213 -8.15 -29.41 8.84
N GLY A 214 -7.20 -28.93 8.05
CA GLY A 214 -6.19 -29.76 7.38
C GLY A 214 -5.03 -30.23 8.28
N LEU A 215 -4.95 -29.79 9.54
CA LEU A 215 -3.95 -30.30 10.49
C LEU A 215 -4.34 -31.71 10.93
N THR A 216 -3.45 -32.66 10.69
CA THR A 216 -3.65 -34.06 11.09
C THR A 216 -3.39 -34.23 12.59
N GLN A 217 -4.22 -35.05 13.25
CA GLN A 217 -4.05 -35.42 14.67
C GLN A 217 -4.13 -34.26 15.68
N VAL A 218 -4.80 -33.16 15.29
CA VAL A 218 -5.02 -31.99 16.16
C VAL A 218 -6.47 -31.92 16.62
N ASN A 219 -6.69 -31.68 17.91
CA ASN A 219 -8.01 -31.33 18.41
C ASN A 219 -8.25 -29.82 18.24
N TYR A 220 -9.10 -29.46 17.27
CA TYR A 220 -9.45 -28.06 16.99
C TYR A 220 -10.20 -27.35 18.13
N TYR A 221 -10.71 -28.10 19.12
CA TYR A 221 -11.30 -27.57 20.36
C TYR A 221 -10.25 -27.16 21.41
N GLN A 222 -8.95 -27.35 21.12
CA GLN A 222 -7.84 -27.04 22.02
C GLN A 222 -6.83 -26.10 21.33
N PRO A 223 -6.85 -24.79 21.63
CA PRO A 223 -6.00 -23.79 20.97
C PRO A 223 -4.50 -24.15 20.94
N ASN A 224 -3.94 -24.62 22.05
CA ASN A 224 -2.56 -25.04 22.15
C ASN A 224 -2.16 -26.14 21.16
N GLN A 225 -3.03 -27.12 20.94
CA GLN A 225 -2.77 -28.20 19.97
C GLN A 225 -2.79 -27.66 18.54
N VAL A 226 -3.69 -26.71 18.25
CA VAL A 226 -3.74 -26.04 16.95
C VAL A 226 -2.46 -25.25 16.70
N LEU A 227 -2.02 -24.44 17.66
CA LEU A 227 -0.77 -23.68 17.54
C LEU A 227 0.45 -24.61 17.43
N HIS A 228 0.48 -25.71 18.17
CA HIS A 228 1.55 -26.70 18.06
C HIS A 228 1.55 -27.36 16.66
N GLY A 229 0.39 -27.73 16.13
CA GLY A 229 0.26 -28.29 14.78
C GLY A 229 0.70 -27.29 13.70
N LEU A 230 0.33 -26.02 13.82
CA LEU A 230 0.81 -24.95 12.93
C LEU A 230 2.34 -24.82 13.02
N ASN A 231 2.91 -24.87 14.23
CA ASN A 231 4.35 -24.81 14.42
C ASN A 231 5.05 -25.98 13.73
N GLN A 232 4.53 -27.20 13.82
CA GLN A 232 5.11 -28.36 13.13
C GLN A 232 5.11 -28.21 11.59
N VAL A 233 4.07 -27.61 11.02
CA VAL A 233 3.91 -27.46 9.56
C VAL A 233 4.76 -26.31 9.01
N TYR A 234 4.80 -25.17 9.70
CA TYR A 234 5.39 -23.92 9.19
C TYR A 234 6.77 -23.61 9.77
N GLN A 235 7.57 -24.62 10.12
CA GLN A 235 8.94 -24.43 10.57
C GLN A 235 9.76 -23.58 9.57
N ILE A 236 10.55 -22.65 10.11
CA ILE A 236 11.54 -21.94 9.30
C ILE A 236 12.52 -22.97 8.71
N SER A 237 12.74 -22.86 7.42
CA SER A 237 13.67 -23.70 6.67
C SER A 237 14.30 -22.88 5.53
N PRO A 238 15.34 -23.38 4.84
CA PRO A 238 15.88 -22.69 3.66
C PRO A 238 14.85 -22.43 2.55
N LYS A 239 13.70 -23.13 2.57
CA LYS A 239 12.58 -22.95 1.62
C LYS A 239 11.43 -22.09 2.18
N ASN A 240 11.41 -21.84 3.49
CA ASN A 240 10.40 -21.03 4.18
C ASN A 240 11.13 -20.17 5.22
N ASP A 241 11.47 -18.93 4.89
CA ASP A 241 12.18 -18.01 5.78
C ASP A 241 11.24 -17.19 6.68
N LYS A 242 9.95 -17.57 6.73
CA LYS A 242 8.90 -16.81 7.40
C LYS A 242 8.42 -17.49 8.67
N TYR A 243 8.19 -16.65 9.67
CA TYR A 243 7.41 -16.94 10.86
C TYR A 243 6.18 -16.02 10.89
N PHE A 244 5.22 -16.34 11.74
CA PHE A 244 4.04 -15.50 11.92
C PHE A 244 3.57 -15.53 13.37
N THR A 245 2.95 -14.44 13.79
CA THR A 245 2.25 -14.38 15.06
C THR A 245 0.79 -14.76 14.86
N ILE A 246 0.15 -15.36 15.88
CA ILE A 246 -1.28 -15.67 15.83
C ILE A 246 -1.88 -15.66 17.23
N TRP A 247 -3.08 -15.09 17.36
CA TRP A 247 -3.97 -15.30 18.49
C TRP A 247 -5.12 -16.18 18.04
N TYR A 248 -5.36 -17.30 18.73
CA TYR A 248 -6.41 -18.26 18.39
C TYR A 248 -7.30 -18.52 19.60
N GLY A 249 -8.60 -18.37 19.42
CA GLY A 249 -9.60 -18.52 20.47
C GLY A 249 -10.82 -19.32 20.04
N ILE A 250 -11.44 -19.96 21.02
CA ILE A 250 -12.66 -20.76 20.87
C ILE A 250 -13.66 -20.30 21.91
N TYR A 251 -14.79 -19.80 21.44
CA TYR A 251 -15.92 -19.42 22.27
C TYR A 251 -16.92 -20.57 22.37
N ASP A 252 -17.10 -21.09 23.59
CA ASP A 252 -18.18 -22.02 23.94
C ASP A 252 -19.41 -21.20 24.35
N GLN A 253 -20.46 -21.26 23.52
CA GLN A 253 -21.69 -20.50 23.73
C GLN A 253 -22.54 -21.02 24.91
N LYS A 254 -22.43 -22.31 25.25
CA LYS A 254 -23.17 -22.91 26.37
C LYS A 254 -22.56 -22.53 27.71
N GLN A 255 -21.24 -22.60 27.80
CA GLN A 255 -20.49 -22.26 29.02
C GLN A 255 -20.18 -20.78 29.13
N GLN A 256 -20.33 -20.02 28.04
CA GLN A 256 -19.92 -18.63 27.92
C GLN A 256 -18.44 -18.44 28.27
N GLN A 257 -17.60 -19.32 27.76
CA GLN A 257 -16.17 -19.31 28.02
C GLN A 257 -15.39 -19.18 26.73
N LEU A 258 -14.34 -18.38 26.78
CA LEU A 258 -13.37 -18.22 25.71
C LEU A 258 -12.09 -18.92 26.14
N THR A 259 -11.76 -20.01 25.46
CA THR A 259 -10.45 -20.67 25.61
C THR A 259 -9.55 -20.17 24.50
N TYR A 260 -8.36 -19.67 24.81
CA TYR A 260 -7.46 -19.09 23.82
C TYR A 260 -5.99 -19.43 24.08
N ALA A 261 -5.18 -19.31 23.04
CA ALA A 261 -3.72 -19.34 23.11
C ALA A 261 -3.14 -18.31 22.12
N SER A 262 -1.90 -17.88 22.35
CA SER A 262 -1.20 -16.92 21.49
C SER A 262 0.21 -17.41 21.19
N ALA A 263 0.67 -17.16 19.97
CA ALA A 263 2.02 -17.38 19.50
C ALA A 263 2.64 -16.04 19.10
N GLY A 264 3.21 -15.31 20.07
CA GLY A 264 3.87 -14.02 19.84
C GLY A 264 2.96 -12.86 19.44
N HIS A 265 1.63 -13.05 19.37
CA HIS A 265 0.70 -12.04 18.87
C HIS A 265 0.30 -11.03 19.96
N PRO A 266 -0.08 -9.78 19.58
CA PRO A 266 -0.63 -8.81 20.53
C PRO A 266 -1.81 -9.37 21.35
N PRO A 267 -1.98 -8.92 22.59
CA PRO A 267 -3.07 -9.41 23.43
C PRO A 267 -4.41 -8.91 22.91
N ALA A 268 -5.36 -9.83 22.69
CA ALA A 268 -6.74 -9.44 22.43
C ALA A 268 -7.32 -8.68 23.63
N VAL A 269 -8.18 -7.71 23.38
CA VAL A 269 -8.74 -6.83 24.41
C VAL A 269 -10.22 -7.11 24.59
N LEU A 270 -10.61 -7.53 25.79
CA LEU A 270 -11.99 -7.72 26.18
C LEU A 270 -12.49 -6.52 26.98
N LEU A 271 -13.51 -5.85 26.48
CA LEU A 271 -14.21 -4.78 27.17
C LEU A 271 -15.56 -5.30 27.66
N THR A 272 -15.75 -5.34 28.97
CA THR A 272 -17.01 -5.77 29.61
C THR A 272 -17.66 -4.58 30.31
N GLN A 273 -18.95 -4.36 30.02
CA GLN A 273 -19.73 -3.34 30.70
C GLN A 273 -20.36 -3.92 31.96
N LYS A 274 -19.99 -3.39 33.14
CA LYS A 274 -20.63 -3.75 34.41
C LYS A 274 -21.92 -2.94 34.66
N PRO A 275 -22.80 -3.43 35.55
CA PRO A 275 -23.87 -2.61 36.13
C PRO A 275 -23.29 -1.29 36.65
N PHE A 276 -24.03 -0.18 36.50
CA PHE A 276 -23.61 1.21 36.81
C PHE A 276 -22.62 1.87 35.81
N GLY A 277 -22.39 1.25 34.65
CA GLY A 277 -21.64 1.89 33.56
C GLY A 277 -20.11 1.86 33.70
N GLN A 278 -19.59 1.14 34.71
CA GLN A 278 -18.15 0.91 34.82
C GLN A 278 -17.69 -0.08 33.75
N MET A 279 -16.71 0.31 32.94
CA MET A 279 -16.08 -0.58 31.97
C MET A 279 -14.87 -1.26 32.57
N ILE A 280 -14.75 -2.57 32.37
CA ILE A 280 -13.56 -3.36 32.68
C ILE A 280 -12.87 -3.76 31.40
N GLU A 281 -11.57 -3.47 31.35
CA GLU A 281 -10.64 -3.93 30.34
C GLU A 281 -9.93 -5.18 30.85
N THR A 282 -9.95 -6.26 30.07
CA THR A 282 -9.16 -7.46 30.33
C THR A 282 -8.30 -7.76 29.10
N ARG A 283 -6.99 -7.86 29.30
CA ARG A 283 -6.04 -8.20 28.23
C ARG A 283 -5.81 -9.70 28.19
N LEU A 284 -6.20 -10.33 27.09
CA LEU A 284 -6.10 -11.77 26.87
C LEU A 284 -4.74 -12.14 26.31
N LYS A 285 -3.72 -11.99 27.15
CA LYS A 285 -2.33 -12.34 26.82
C LYS A 285 -2.05 -13.80 27.18
N ALA A 286 -1.43 -14.53 26.27
CA ALA A 286 -0.86 -15.86 26.53
C ALA A 286 0.62 -15.88 26.14
N PRO A 287 1.47 -16.63 26.86
CA PRO A 287 2.86 -16.83 26.48
C PRO A 287 2.95 -17.76 25.27
N GLY A 288 3.91 -17.48 24.38
CA GLY A 288 4.21 -18.33 23.23
C GLY A 288 5.14 -17.60 22.26
N PHE A 289 6.05 -18.35 21.63
CA PHE A 289 6.89 -17.82 20.55
C PHE A 289 6.12 -17.78 19.23
N PRO A 290 6.45 -16.86 18.31
CA PRO A 290 5.89 -16.87 16.96
C PRO A 290 6.01 -18.26 16.30
N ILE A 291 5.00 -18.62 15.51
CA ILE A 291 4.92 -19.89 14.81
C ILE A 291 6.08 -19.97 13.79
N GLY A 292 6.77 -21.10 13.79
CA GLY A 292 7.86 -21.41 12.86
C GLY A 292 9.25 -21.00 13.36
N MET A 293 9.33 -20.19 14.43
CA MET A 293 10.60 -19.66 14.93
C MET A 293 11.43 -20.70 15.69
N PHE A 294 10.78 -21.54 16.51
CA PHE A 294 11.44 -22.57 17.31
C PHE A 294 10.67 -23.90 17.23
N PRO A 295 11.33 -25.03 16.90
CA PRO A 295 10.69 -26.34 16.86
C PRO A 295 10.08 -26.77 18.20
N GLU A 296 10.76 -26.46 19.31
CA GLU A 296 10.30 -26.86 20.66
C GLU A 296 9.34 -25.85 21.31
N ALA A 297 8.76 -24.91 20.55
CA ALA A 297 7.83 -23.94 21.13
C ALA A 297 6.59 -24.62 21.73
N GLU A 298 6.32 -24.28 22.99
CA GLU A 298 5.13 -24.71 23.72
C GLU A 298 4.09 -23.58 23.78
N TYR A 299 2.82 -23.97 23.67
CA TYR A 299 1.68 -23.06 23.71
C TYR A 299 0.73 -23.47 24.83
N ILE A 300 0.20 -22.49 25.55
CA ILE A 300 -0.60 -22.72 26.76
C ILE A 300 -2.01 -22.15 26.57
N ASN A 301 -3.02 -22.97 26.88
CA ASN A 301 -4.40 -22.51 26.91
C ASN A 301 -4.65 -21.63 28.12
N GLN A 302 -5.30 -20.50 27.89
CA GLN A 302 -5.89 -19.64 28.90
C GLN A 302 -7.41 -19.68 28.73
N VAL A 303 -8.14 -19.47 29.82
CA VAL A 303 -9.60 -19.48 29.81
C VAL A 303 -10.11 -18.18 30.42
N GLN A 304 -11.07 -17.56 29.74
CA GLN A 304 -11.74 -16.34 30.18
C GLN A 304 -13.25 -16.54 30.14
N SER A 305 -13.92 -16.33 31.27
CA SER A 305 -15.38 -16.28 31.31
C SER A 305 -15.88 -14.98 30.70
N LEU A 306 -16.92 -15.07 29.88
CA LEU A 306 -17.57 -13.95 29.21
C LEU A 306 -18.94 -13.67 29.84
N ASN A 307 -19.24 -12.39 30.02
CA ASN A 307 -20.56 -11.93 30.42
C ASN A 307 -21.31 -11.41 29.21
N PHE A 308 -22.63 -11.59 29.16
CA PHE A 308 -23.52 -10.90 28.21
C PHE A 308 -23.30 -9.38 28.33
N SER A 309 -23.03 -8.67 27.23
CA SER A 309 -22.50 -7.29 27.16
C SER A 309 -20.98 -7.15 27.23
N SER A 310 -20.25 -8.05 26.56
CA SER A 310 -18.80 -7.90 26.36
C SER A 310 -18.46 -7.78 24.87
N SER A 311 -17.45 -6.97 24.55
CA SER A 311 -16.87 -6.91 23.20
C SER A 311 -15.40 -7.31 23.25
N LEU A 312 -15.03 -8.27 22.41
CA LEU A 312 -13.66 -8.70 22.20
C LEU A 312 -13.11 -8.02 20.95
N TYR A 313 -11.89 -7.51 21.03
CA TYR A 313 -11.16 -6.91 19.93
C TYR A 313 -9.86 -7.68 19.70
N LEU A 314 -9.71 -8.25 18.51
CA LEU A 314 -8.45 -8.79 18.00
C LEU A 314 -7.88 -7.78 17.01
N PHE A 315 -6.58 -7.58 17.01
CA PHE A 315 -5.93 -6.63 16.12
C PHE A 315 -4.46 -6.97 15.91
N SER A 316 -3.93 -6.61 14.74
CA SER A 316 -2.49 -6.65 14.47
C SER A 316 -1.77 -5.43 15.06
N ASP A 317 -0.45 -5.44 15.06
CA ASP A 317 0.39 -4.38 15.60
C ASP A 317 0.32 -3.06 14.79
N GLY A 318 0.02 -3.14 13.49
CA GLY A 318 -0.16 -1.98 12.62
C GLY A 318 -1.22 -0.97 13.09
N ILE A 319 -2.15 -1.36 13.97
CA ILE A 319 -3.15 -0.43 14.55
C ILE A 319 -2.60 0.49 15.66
N TYR A 320 -1.51 0.10 16.32
CA TYR A 320 -0.98 0.83 17.47
C TYR A 320 0.51 1.21 17.33
N GLU A 321 1.26 0.58 16.43
CA GLU A 321 2.64 0.95 16.09
C GLU A 321 2.68 2.12 15.09
N ILE A 322 2.08 3.24 15.50
CA ILE A 322 1.99 4.45 14.70
C ILE A 322 3.06 5.45 15.11
N ASP A 323 3.84 5.92 14.14
CA ASP A 323 4.78 7.03 14.35
C ASP A 323 4.04 8.37 14.32
N CYS A 324 4.07 9.05 15.46
CA CYS A 324 3.51 10.37 15.63
C CYS A 324 4.49 11.46 15.15
N ALA A 325 3.98 12.66 14.86
CA ALA A 325 4.76 13.81 14.42
C ALA A 325 5.83 14.27 15.43
N ASP A 326 5.70 13.90 16.71
CA ASP A 326 6.67 14.18 17.78
C ASP A 326 7.83 13.17 17.83
N GLY A 327 7.87 12.22 16.89
CA GLY A 327 8.88 11.16 16.81
C GLY A 327 8.70 10.04 17.83
N ARG A 328 7.57 10.01 18.56
CA ARG A 328 7.23 8.90 19.47
C ARG A 328 6.26 7.94 18.79
N MET A 329 6.31 6.68 19.20
CA MET A 329 5.29 5.69 18.83
C MET A 329 4.04 5.88 19.70
N TRP A 330 2.86 5.85 19.08
CA TRP A 330 1.58 5.97 19.78
C TRP A 330 1.37 4.84 20.79
N GLY A 331 1.58 3.59 20.37
CA GLY A 331 1.67 2.43 21.23
C GLY A 331 0.33 1.89 21.75
N LEU A 332 0.40 0.66 22.27
CA LEU A 332 -0.77 -0.13 22.69
C LEU A 332 -1.64 0.54 23.76
N GLU A 333 -1.04 1.21 24.75
CA GLU A 333 -1.79 1.83 25.86
C GLU A 333 -2.73 2.94 25.37
N ASN A 334 -2.23 3.79 24.46
CA ASN A 334 -3.04 4.86 23.90
C ASN A 334 -4.13 4.32 22.98
N PHE A 335 -3.81 3.27 22.21
CA PHE A 335 -4.80 2.56 21.41
C PHE A 335 -5.95 2.01 22.27
N ILE A 336 -5.63 1.32 23.36
CA ILE A 336 -6.64 0.77 24.26
C ILE A 336 -7.48 1.88 24.88
N GLN A 337 -6.87 2.99 25.29
CA GLN A 337 -7.63 4.14 25.80
C GLN A 337 -8.61 4.70 24.76
N SER A 338 -8.19 4.80 23.49
CA SER A 338 -9.07 5.18 22.39
C SER A 338 -10.19 4.17 22.12
N LEU A 339 -9.89 2.87 22.22
CA LEU A 339 -10.85 1.79 22.07
C LEU A 339 -11.94 1.85 23.14
N ARG A 340 -11.58 2.20 24.38
CA ARG A 340 -12.54 2.42 25.47
C ARG A 340 -13.48 3.59 25.16
N ASN A 341 -12.94 4.70 24.66
CA ASN A 341 -13.75 5.86 24.27
C ASN A 341 -14.70 5.52 23.11
N TYR A 342 -14.21 4.74 22.13
CA TYR A 342 -15.02 4.21 21.03
C TYR A 342 -16.18 3.35 21.53
N HIS A 343 -15.90 2.42 22.45
CA HIS A 343 -16.90 1.50 22.96
C HIS A 343 -18.01 2.18 23.79
N CYS A 344 -17.70 3.31 24.45
CA CYS A 344 -18.69 4.12 25.18
C CYS A 344 -19.62 4.93 24.26
N ASN A 345 -19.29 5.09 22.98
CA ASN A 345 -20.08 5.87 22.05
C ASN A 345 -21.31 5.08 21.57
N SER A 346 -22.46 5.72 21.48
CA SER A 346 -23.73 5.08 21.08
C SER A 346 -23.77 4.73 19.59
N ALA A 347 -22.97 5.39 18.76
CA ALA A 347 -22.80 5.12 17.34
C ALA A 347 -21.45 4.42 17.07
N LYS A 348 -21.34 3.15 17.50
CA LYS A 348 -20.16 2.30 17.23
C LYS A 348 -20.03 2.08 15.72
N ASN A 349 -19.02 2.68 15.12
CA ASN A 349 -18.67 2.51 13.71
C ASN A 349 -17.14 2.35 13.59
N LEU A 350 -16.70 1.17 13.16
CA LEU A 350 -15.30 0.80 13.00
C LEU A 350 -14.58 1.67 11.95
N ASP A 351 -15.25 2.07 10.87
CA ASP A 351 -14.68 2.95 9.84
C ASP A 351 -14.28 4.30 10.43
N ASN A 352 -15.21 4.95 11.14
CA ASN A 352 -14.96 6.24 11.80
C ASN A 352 -13.86 6.13 12.87
N PHE A 353 -13.67 4.96 13.48
CA PHE A 353 -12.60 4.73 14.44
C PHE A 353 -11.25 4.62 13.74
N ILE A 354 -11.17 3.89 12.63
CA ILE A 354 -9.95 3.72 11.84
C ILE A 354 -9.55 5.04 11.17
N GLU A 355 -10.48 5.81 10.62
CA GLU A 355 -10.19 7.13 10.04
C GLU A 355 -9.55 8.08 11.06
N LYS A 356 -9.99 8.03 12.32
CA LYS A 356 -9.37 8.82 13.41
C LYS A 356 -7.95 8.36 13.71
N ILE A 357 -7.68 7.07 13.64
CA ILE A 357 -6.35 6.50 13.86
C ILE A 357 -5.43 6.86 12.70
N GLN A 358 -5.92 6.79 11.46
CA GLN A 358 -5.20 7.22 10.25
C GLN A 358 -4.79 8.70 10.34
N ALA A 359 -5.67 9.57 10.85
CA ALA A 359 -5.37 10.99 11.00
C ALA A 359 -4.23 11.30 12.00
N LEU A 360 -3.82 10.34 12.83
CA LEU A 360 -2.67 10.49 13.73
C LEU A 360 -1.32 10.30 13.02
N GLN A 361 -1.32 9.74 11.81
CA GLN A 361 -0.10 9.45 11.07
C GLN A 361 0.49 10.70 10.43
N PHE A 362 1.82 10.81 10.49
CA PHE A 362 2.55 11.91 9.87
C PHE A 362 2.48 11.88 8.32
N ASP A 363 2.61 10.69 7.71
CA ASP A 363 2.68 10.52 6.25
C ASP A 363 1.37 10.00 5.60
N GLY A 364 0.32 9.78 6.41
CA GLY A 364 -1.00 9.32 5.94
C GLY A 364 -1.08 7.85 5.45
N ASN A 365 0.03 7.11 5.46
CA ASN A 365 0.08 5.68 5.11
C ASN A 365 0.60 4.83 6.28
N PHE A 366 -0.02 3.67 6.50
CA PHE A 366 0.47 2.68 7.47
C PHE A 366 1.80 2.07 7.04
N ARG A 367 2.71 1.89 8.00
CA ARG A 367 4.00 1.20 7.77
C ARG A 367 3.84 -0.31 7.67
N ASP A 368 2.87 -0.85 8.38
CA ASP A 368 2.52 -2.27 8.39
C ASP A 368 1.02 -2.47 8.16
N ASP A 369 0.62 -3.71 7.98
CA ASP A 369 -0.78 -4.07 7.75
C ASP A 369 -1.62 -3.82 9.01
N LEU A 370 -2.83 -3.30 8.84
CA LEU A 370 -3.77 -3.08 9.92
C LEU A 370 -4.96 -4.00 9.76
N SER A 371 -5.16 -4.85 10.75
CA SER A 371 -6.36 -5.66 10.90
C SER A 371 -6.98 -5.42 12.26
N ILE A 372 -8.31 -5.31 12.30
CA ILE A 372 -9.07 -5.30 13.54
C ILE A 372 -10.36 -6.11 13.36
N MET A 373 -10.64 -6.99 14.30
CA MET A 373 -11.88 -7.76 14.38
C MET A 373 -12.55 -7.48 15.73
N GLN A 374 -13.77 -6.95 15.67
CA GLN A 374 -14.65 -6.72 16.81
C GLN A 374 -15.69 -7.84 16.88
N VAL A 375 -15.81 -8.44 18.07
CA VAL A 375 -16.78 -9.50 18.37
C VAL A 375 -17.62 -9.07 19.57
N ASP A 376 -18.89 -8.77 19.34
CA ASP A 376 -19.85 -8.36 20.37
C ASP A 376 -20.68 -9.57 20.85
N PHE A 377 -20.51 -9.95 22.11
CA PHE A 377 -21.31 -10.99 22.78
C PHE A 377 -22.53 -10.35 23.46
N ARG A 378 -23.73 -10.67 22.97
CA ARG A 378 -25.01 -10.04 23.34
C ARG A 378 -25.85 -10.92 24.25
#